data_AF-A0A933PM86-F1
#
_entry.id   AF-A0A933PM86-F1
#
_cell.length_a   1.000
_cell.length_b   1.000
_cell.length_c   1.000
_cell.angle_alpha   90.00
_cell.angle_beta   90.00
_cell.angle_gamma   90.00
#
_symmetry.space_group_name_H-M   'P 1'
#
loop_
_entity.id
_entity.type
_entity.pdbx_description
1 polymer ?
#
loop_
_entity_poly.entity_id
_entity_poly.type
_entity_poly.pdbx_seq_one_letter_code
_entity_poly.pdbx_strand_id
1 'polypeptide(L)'
;MKRKRLAGAVAHRAREAAELRAKPALAAAYLKEALEALANPKDQAAGLVALRAIAEAHPGGIGAIARASGLNRESLYRALSPKGNPTLRTLRAVLSGVGMRLSVEPLEPPRRPSAKRAA
;
A
#
# COMPACT_ATOMS: atom_id res chain seq x y z
N MET A 1 19.64 -14.23 -25.43
CA MET A 1 18.95 -13.25 -26.30
C MET A 1 18.67 -11.97 -25.53
N LYS A 2 19.21 -10.82 -25.94
CA LYS A 2 18.94 -9.51 -25.31
C LYS A 2 17.62 -8.95 -25.87
N ARG A 3 16.57 -8.85 -25.06
CA ARG A 3 15.30 -8.21 -25.48
C ARG A 3 15.56 -6.72 -25.74
N LYS A 4 15.40 -6.29 -26.99
CA LYS A 4 15.46 -4.88 -27.41
C LYS A 4 14.34 -4.13 -26.66
N ARG A 5 14.68 -3.20 -25.77
CA ARG A 5 13.69 -2.33 -25.11
C ARG A 5 13.05 -1.46 -26.18
N LEU A 6 11.74 -1.60 -26.38
CA LEU A 6 10.97 -0.73 -27.27
C LEU A 6 10.96 0.68 -26.66
N ALA A 7 11.49 1.67 -27.38
CA ALA A 7 11.48 3.07 -26.96
C ALA A 7 10.01 3.52 -26.83
N GLY A 8 9.54 3.72 -25.60
CA GLY A 8 8.14 4.03 -25.27
C GLY A 8 7.46 3.01 -24.34
N ALA A 9 7.98 1.78 -24.20
CA ALA A 9 7.41 0.77 -23.32
C ALA A 9 8.19 0.63 -22.01
N VAL A 10 7.54 0.92 -20.89
CA VAL A 10 8.04 0.67 -19.53
C VAL A 10 7.19 -0.41 -18.86
N ALA A 11 7.83 -1.26 -18.05
CA ALA A 11 7.12 -2.26 -17.27
C ALA A 11 6.09 -1.57 -16.36
N HIS A 12 4.85 -2.05 -16.36
CA HIS A 12 3.74 -1.45 -15.62
C HIS A 12 4.11 -1.09 -14.16
N ARG A 13 4.73 -2.01 -13.42
CA ARG A 13 5.19 -1.78 -12.04
C ARG A 13 6.21 -0.65 -11.89
N ALA A 14 7.14 -0.52 -12.84
CA ALA A 14 8.13 0.56 -12.80
C ALA A 14 7.47 1.92 -13.07
N ARG A 15 6.46 1.95 -13.94
CA ARG A 15 5.68 3.16 -14.21
C ARG A 15 4.81 3.55 -13.02
N GLU A 16 4.07 2.59 -12.46
CA GLU A 16 3.25 2.76 -11.26
C GLU A 16 4.09 3.30 -10.10
N ALA A 17 5.24 2.67 -9.82
CA ALA A 17 6.14 3.12 -8.76
C ALA A 17 6.73 4.53 -9.01
N ALA A 18 6.87 4.96 -10.27
CA ALA A 18 7.28 6.33 -10.57
C ALA A 18 6.14 7.33 -10.34
N GLU A 19 4.90 6.97 -10.68
CA GLU A 19 3.73 7.81 -10.46
C GLU A 19 3.42 7.99 -8.97
N LEU A 20 3.46 6.91 -8.20
CA LEU A 20 3.27 6.96 -6.75
C LEU A 20 4.31 7.86 -6.06
N ARG A 21 5.58 7.81 -6.51
CA ARG A 21 6.63 8.72 -6.03
C ARG A 21 6.35 10.19 -6.37
N ALA A 22 5.86 10.45 -7.58
CA ALA A 22 5.67 11.79 -8.08
C ALA A 22 4.42 12.50 -7.52
N LYS A 23 3.42 11.73 -7.06
CA LYS A 23 2.11 12.25 -6.67
C LYS A 23 1.73 11.78 -5.25
N PRO A 24 2.05 12.55 -4.20
CA PRO A 24 1.75 12.18 -2.81
C PRO A 24 0.26 11.92 -2.55
N ALA A 25 -0.64 12.70 -3.17
CA ALA A 25 -2.08 12.49 -3.05
C ALA A 25 -2.55 11.15 -3.65
N LEU A 26 -1.95 10.74 -4.78
CA LEU A 26 -2.22 9.43 -5.38
C LEU A 26 -1.70 8.31 -4.47
N ALA A 27 -0.50 8.47 -3.92
CA ALA A 27 0.08 7.52 -2.98
C ALA A 27 -0.79 7.35 -1.72
N ALA A 28 -1.33 8.43 -1.19
CA ALA A 28 -2.24 8.40 -0.03
C ALA A 28 -3.55 7.68 -0.37
N ALA A 29 -4.17 8.00 -1.51
CA ALA A 29 -5.39 7.32 -1.96
C ALA A 29 -5.17 5.82 -2.19
N TYR A 30 -4.09 5.46 -2.88
CA TYR A 30 -3.70 4.06 -3.12
C TYR A 30 -3.49 3.29 -1.82
N LEU A 31 -2.82 3.90 -0.86
CA LEU A 31 -2.57 3.32 0.46
C LEU A 31 -3.87 3.16 1.27
N LYS A 32 -4.79 4.13 1.18
CA LYS A 32 -6.10 4.04 1.82
C LYS A 32 -6.87 2.83 1.30
N GLU A 33 -6.99 2.68 -0.02
CA GLU A 33 -7.62 1.50 -0.65
C GLU A 33 -6.94 0.20 -0.23
N ALA A 34 -5.60 0.18 -0.14
CA ALA A 34 -4.86 -0.98 0.32
C ALA A 34 -5.22 -1.37 1.76
N LEU A 35 -5.38 -0.39 2.65
CA LEU A 35 -5.77 -0.62 4.05
C LEU A 35 -7.24 -1.04 4.17
N GLU A 36 -8.13 -0.48 3.36
CA GLU A 36 -9.54 -0.90 3.30
C GLU A 36 -9.66 -2.36 2.81
N ALA A 37 -8.88 -2.75 1.80
CA ALA A 37 -8.80 -4.13 1.35
C ALA A 37 -8.32 -5.11 2.44
N LEU A 38 -7.46 -4.67 3.38
CA LEU A 38 -7.05 -5.50 4.52
C LEU A 38 -8.20 -5.80 5.49
N ALA A 39 -9.24 -4.95 5.53
CA ALA A 39 -10.39 -5.17 6.41
C ALA A 39 -11.30 -6.31 5.93
N ASN A 40 -11.20 -6.68 4.64
CA ASN A 40 -11.93 -7.81 4.07
C ASN A 40 -10.99 -9.02 3.87
N PRO A 41 -11.23 -10.17 4.52
CA PRO A 41 -10.40 -11.37 4.35
C PRO A 41 -10.26 -11.83 2.89
N LYS A 42 -11.24 -11.55 2.03
CA LYS A 42 -11.19 -11.90 0.60
C LYS A 42 -10.20 -11.04 -0.20
N ASP A 43 -10.02 -9.78 0.22
CA ASP A 43 -9.19 -8.79 -0.47
C ASP A 43 -7.84 -8.55 0.22
N GLN A 44 -7.64 -9.15 1.40
CA GLN A 44 -6.43 -8.99 2.21
C GLN A 44 -5.13 -9.22 1.43
N ALA A 45 -5.09 -10.27 0.59
CA ALA A 45 -3.91 -10.56 -0.24
C ALA A 45 -3.60 -9.42 -1.21
N ALA A 46 -4.62 -8.80 -1.82
CA ALA A 46 -4.46 -7.66 -2.71
C ALA A 46 -3.99 -6.42 -1.94
N GLY A 47 -4.57 -6.16 -0.76
CA GLY A 47 -4.12 -5.08 0.14
C GLY A 47 -2.65 -5.19 0.54
N LEU A 48 -2.18 -6.40 0.87
CA LEU A 48 -0.77 -6.65 1.19
C LEU A 48 0.16 -6.42 -0.01
N VAL A 49 -0.26 -6.85 -1.21
CA VAL A 49 0.50 -6.61 -2.45
C VAL A 49 0.58 -5.12 -2.77
N ALA A 50 -0.51 -4.37 -2.57
CA ALA A 50 -0.54 -2.92 -2.75
C ALA A 50 0.38 -2.20 -1.74
N LEU A 51 0.34 -2.58 -0.46
CA LEU A 51 1.28 -2.09 0.55
C LEU A 51 2.74 -2.38 0.20
N ARG A 52 3.00 -3.53 -0.42
CA ARG A 52 4.33 -3.86 -0.92
C ARG A 52 4.73 -2.96 -2.09
N ALA A 53 3.82 -2.70 -3.02
CA ALA A 53 4.08 -1.86 -4.19
C ALA A 53 4.50 -0.44 -3.79
N ILE A 54 3.80 0.18 -2.83
CA ILE A 54 4.16 1.52 -2.34
C ILE A 54 5.50 1.51 -1.56
N ALA A 55 5.79 0.44 -0.81
CA ALA A 55 7.08 0.28 -0.14
C ALA A 55 8.24 0.12 -1.15
N GLU A 56 8.01 -0.59 -2.27
CA GLU A 56 8.96 -0.68 -3.39
C GLU A 56 9.08 0.64 -4.16
N ALA A 57 8.02 1.46 -4.14
CA ALA A 57 8.01 2.83 -4.65
C ALA A 57 8.75 3.81 -3.73
N HIS A 58 9.22 3.46 -2.54
CA HIS A 58 10.11 4.36 -1.79
C HIS A 58 11.47 4.54 -2.50
N PRO A 59 12.14 5.70 -2.45
CA PRO A 59 13.54 5.83 -2.87
C PRO A 59 14.45 4.84 -2.12
N GLY A 60 15.17 3.98 -2.84
CA GLY A 60 15.93 2.87 -2.22
C GLY A 60 15.08 1.66 -1.79
N GLY A 61 13.77 1.70 -2.03
CA GLY A 61 12.81 0.62 -1.85
C GLY A 61 12.69 0.09 -0.42
N ILE A 62 12.20 -1.15 -0.29
CA ILE A 62 12.04 -1.84 1.00
C ILE A 62 13.37 -1.92 1.78
N GLY A 63 14.51 -1.96 1.10
CA GLY A 63 15.82 -2.00 1.77
C GLY A 63 16.14 -0.72 2.54
N ALA A 64 15.74 0.46 2.02
CA ALA A 64 15.91 1.72 2.74
C ALA A 64 14.96 1.80 3.95
N ILE A 65 13.71 1.37 3.79
CA ILE A 65 12.73 1.28 4.89
C ILE A 65 13.25 0.36 6.01
N ALA A 66 13.77 -0.81 5.65
CA ALA A 66 14.36 -1.78 6.58
C ALA A 66 15.45 -1.14 7.45
N ARG A 67 16.40 -0.45 6.80
CA ARG A 67 17.51 0.24 7.49
C ARG A 67 17.02 1.35 8.40
N ALA A 68 16.11 2.21 7.93
CA ALA A 68 15.59 3.34 8.70
C ALA A 68 14.76 2.89 9.93
N SER A 69 14.12 1.72 9.87
CA SER A 69 13.24 1.21 10.92
C SER A 69 13.88 0.13 11.81
N GLY A 70 15.13 -0.26 11.53
CA GLY A 70 15.81 -1.36 12.21
C GLY A 70 15.10 -2.71 12.04
N LEU A 71 14.40 -2.89 10.91
CA LEU A 71 13.71 -4.14 10.57
C LEU A 71 14.54 -4.96 9.58
N ASN A 72 14.40 -6.27 9.65
CA ASN A 72 15.00 -7.15 8.65
C ASN A 72 14.24 -7.04 7.31
N ARG A 73 14.98 -6.88 6.20
CA ARG A 73 14.43 -6.76 4.85
C ARG A 73 13.61 -7.98 4.46
N GLU A 74 14.09 -9.17 4.79
CA GLU A 74 13.38 -10.41 4.48
C GLU A 74 12.08 -10.50 5.28
N SER A 75 12.10 -10.11 6.56
CA SER A 75 10.91 -10.02 7.39
C SER A 75 9.88 -9.05 6.80
N LEU A 76 10.30 -7.91 6.25
CA LEU A 76 9.41 -6.99 5.53
C LEU A 76 8.80 -7.63 4.28
N TYR A 77 9.59 -8.32 3.45
CA TYR A 77 9.07 -9.01 2.27
C TYR A 77 8.07 -10.13 2.63
N ARG A 78 8.36 -10.91 3.68
CA ARG A 78 7.45 -11.96 4.16
C ARG A 78 6.16 -11.35 4.73
N ALA A 79 6.29 -10.29 5.53
CA ALA A 79 5.16 -9.60 6.16
C ALA A 79 4.22 -8.95 5.14
N LEU A 80 4.75 -8.41 4.03
CA LEU A 80 3.97 -7.78 2.94
C LEU A 80 3.68 -8.75 1.77
N SER A 81 3.85 -10.05 1.98
CA SER A 81 3.50 -11.06 0.97
C SER A 81 1.99 -11.27 0.91
N PRO A 82 1.42 -11.90 -0.14
CA PRO A 82 -0.01 -12.17 -0.24
C PRO A 82 -0.60 -12.98 0.94
N LYS A 83 0.25 -13.75 1.65
CA LYS A 83 -0.10 -14.55 2.83
C LYS A 83 0.53 -13.99 4.10
N GLY A 84 1.04 -12.76 4.04
CA GLY A 84 1.77 -12.13 5.13
C GLY A 84 0.84 -11.68 6.27
N ASN A 85 1.46 -11.35 7.39
CA ASN A 85 0.78 -10.75 8.53
C ASN A 85 1.67 -9.62 9.09
N PRO A 86 1.56 -8.39 8.56
CA PRO A 86 2.38 -7.29 9.00
C PRO A 86 1.98 -6.88 10.42
N THR A 87 2.96 -6.84 11.32
CA THR A 87 2.75 -6.29 12.66
C THR A 87 2.53 -4.77 12.60
N LEU A 88 2.00 -4.18 13.66
CA LEU A 88 1.88 -2.72 13.76
C LEU A 88 3.23 -2.01 13.58
N ARG A 89 4.32 -2.60 14.07
CA ARG A 89 5.68 -2.09 13.87
C ARG A 89 6.04 -2.05 12.38
N THR A 90 5.73 -3.12 11.64
CA THR A 90 5.96 -3.20 10.19
C THR A 90 5.13 -2.16 9.45
N LEU A 91 3.83 -2.05 9.75
CA LEU A 91 2.95 -1.05 9.13
C LEU A 91 3.47 0.36 9.35
N ARG A 92 3.79 0.73 10.60
CA ARG A 92 4.33 2.06 10.93
C ARG A 92 5.65 2.34 10.20
N ALA A 93 6.53 1.35 10.07
CA ALA A 93 7.79 1.49 9.35
C ALA A 93 7.58 1.76 7.86
N VAL A 94 6.66 1.03 7.21
CA VAL A 94 6.32 1.25 5.81
C VAL A 94 5.72 2.64 5.61
N LEU A 95 4.72 2.99 6.43
CA LEU A 95 4.01 4.26 6.36
C LEU A 95 4.94 5.45 6.53
N SER A 96 5.73 5.46 7.62
CA SER A 96 6.70 6.53 7.86
C SER A 96 7.75 6.63 6.76
N GLY A 97 8.22 5.48 6.22
CA GLY A 97 9.13 5.45 5.09
C GLY A 97 8.57 6.13 3.85
N VAL A 98 7.26 6.02 3.59
CA VAL A 98 6.60 6.67 2.44
C VAL A 98 5.98 8.04 2.77
N GLY A 99 6.28 8.60 3.95
CA GLY A 99 5.78 9.92 4.36
C GLY A 99 4.30 9.93 4.76
N MET A 100 3.76 8.79 5.18
CA MET A 100 2.36 8.60 5.56
C MET A 100 2.24 8.24 7.06
N ARG A 101 1.04 8.41 7.62
CA ARG A 101 0.72 8.06 9.02
C ARG A 101 -0.60 7.32 9.13
N LEU A 102 -0.78 6.53 10.20
CA LEU A 102 -2.07 5.96 10.55
C LEU A 102 -2.97 7.05 11.16
N SER A 103 -4.26 7.01 10.82
CA SER A 103 -5.33 7.79 11.45
C SER A 103 -6.48 6.86 11.87
N VAL A 104 -7.33 7.34 12.77
CA VAL A 104 -8.56 6.66 13.19
C VAL A 104 -9.72 7.52 12.76
N GLU A 105 -10.66 6.92 12.03
CA GLU A 105 -11.88 7.57 11.54
C GLU A 105 -13.10 6.75 12.02
N PRO A 106 -14.27 7.38 12.26
CA PRO A 106 -15.49 6.64 12.57
C PRO A 106 -15.84 5.68 11.43
N LEU A 107 -16.25 4.45 11.77
CA LEU A 107 -16.91 3.58 10.79
C LEU A 107 -18.19 4.27 10.33
N GLU A 108 -18.42 4.35 9.01
CA GLU A 108 -19.60 4.99 8.47
C GLU A 108 -20.84 4.35 9.13
N PRO A 109 -21.71 5.14 9.78
CA PRO A 109 -22.86 4.59 10.48
C PRO A 109 -23.69 3.81 9.46
N PRO A 110 -24.27 2.65 9.83
CA PRO A 110 -25.11 1.89 8.92
C PRO A 110 -26.15 2.85 8.34
N ARG A 111 -26.19 2.97 7.01
CA ARG A 111 -27.19 3.82 6.32
C ARG A 111 -28.54 3.42 6.87
N ARG A 112 -29.12 4.24 7.75
CA ARG A 112 -30.50 4.04 8.19
C ARG A 112 -31.30 4.02 6.89
N PRO A 113 -32.08 2.96 6.61
CA PRO A 113 -32.95 2.99 5.45
C PRO A 113 -33.78 4.25 5.60
N SER A 114 -33.63 5.16 4.64
CA SER A 114 -34.35 6.42 4.58
C SER A 114 -35.80 6.09 4.88
N ALA A 115 -36.29 6.54 6.03
CA ALA A 115 -37.68 6.38 6.40
C ALA A 115 -38.48 6.81 5.16
N LYS A 116 -39.22 5.85 4.58
CA LYS A 116 -40.20 6.15 3.55
C LYS A 116 -40.91 7.42 4.00
N ARG A 117 -40.87 8.45 3.16
CA ARG A 117 -41.71 9.62 3.29
C ARG A 117 -43.15 9.08 3.41
N ALA A 118 -43.64 9.04 4.64
CA ALA A 118 -45.05 8.99 4.93
C ALA A 118 -45.52 10.44 4.88
N ALA A 119 -46.03 10.83 3.72
CA ALA A 119 -46.99 11.91 3.50
C ALA A 119 -47.47 11.76 2.05
#